data_AF-A0A1Q8DMC2-F1
#
_entry.id   AF-A0A1Q8DMC2-F1
#
_cell.length_a   1.000
_cell.length_b   1.000
_cell.length_c   1.000
_cell.angle_alpha   90.00
_cell.angle_beta   90.00
_cell.angle_gamma   90.00
#
_symmetry.space_group_name_H-M   'P 1'
#
loop_
_entity.id
_entity.type
_entity.pdbx_description
1 polymer ?
#
loop_
_entity_poly.entity_id
_entity_poly.type
_entity_poly.pdbx_seq_one_letter_code
_entity_poly.pdbx_strand_id
1 'polypeptide(L)'
;MSLFSQTPHVSDVQQSGKSNLQQIATSIDNSKIDNSRTTNIFTTPANEARKSSIIQDILEDIIDLEIALEATKPDTTPFDIEGKIDHNEITLYKESYEFFMGHKFIIEDRLKTLEDNGNHLASKKLFSVIRNIYHKHLDLNNPDTIIRLMQDELKRDLITNNMTSHDNVMFVPSIIFYVFAECKIFKKPPS
;
A
#
# COMPACT_ATOMS: atom_id res chain seq x y z
N MET A 1 -56.65 31.34 -3.48
CA MET A 1 -56.01 31.95 -4.65
C MET A 1 -54.54 31.56 -4.67
N SER A 2 -54.04 31.31 -5.88
CA SER A 2 -52.87 30.50 -6.22
C SER A 2 -51.51 31.13 -5.88
N LEU A 3 -50.54 30.24 -5.63
CA LEU A 3 -49.08 30.44 -5.59
C LEU A 3 -48.50 30.78 -6.97
N PHE A 4 -47.44 31.61 -7.00
CA PHE A 4 -46.34 31.62 -8.00
C PHE A 4 -45.11 32.19 -7.26
N SER A 5 -44.13 31.38 -6.84
CA SER A 5 -43.03 30.73 -7.58
C SER A 5 -42.00 31.72 -8.14
N GLN A 6 -40.88 31.85 -7.42
CA GLN A 6 -39.61 32.39 -7.93
C GLN A 6 -38.74 31.20 -8.34
N THR A 7 -38.30 31.20 -9.60
CA THR A 7 -37.30 30.27 -10.15
C THR A 7 -35.90 30.68 -9.72
N PRO A 8 -35.08 29.78 -9.15
CA PRO A 8 -33.63 29.89 -9.24
C PRO A 8 -33.11 29.11 -10.44
N HIS A 9 -32.30 29.81 -11.22
CA HIS A 9 -31.55 29.33 -12.37
C HIS A 9 -30.59 28.20 -11.96
N VAL A 10 -30.81 27.00 -12.49
CA VAL A 10 -29.85 25.89 -12.44
C VAL A 10 -28.90 26.08 -13.62
N SER A 11 -27.62 26.34 -13.36
CA SER A 11 -26.59 26.25 -14.40
C SER A 11 -26.22 24.78 -14.57
N ASP A 12 -26.38 24.27 -15.79
CA ASP A 12 -26.14 22.88 -16.18
C ASP A 12 -24.71 22.43 -15.85
N VAL A 13 -24.59 21.34 -15.07
CA VAL A 13 -23.35 20.56 -14.99
C VAL A 13 -23.38 19.56 -16.13
N GLN A 14 -22.68 19.89 -17.22
CA GLN A 14 -22.41 18.96 -18.30
C GLN A 14 -21.48 17.84 -17.79
N GLN A 15 -22.03 16.64 -17.70
CA GLN A 15 -21.30 15.45 -17.28
C GLN A 15 -20.74 14.73 -18.52
N SER A 16 -19.43 14.78 -18.72
CA SER A 16 -18.75 13.89 -19.66
C SER A 16 -17.53 13.22 -19.01
N GLY A 17 -17.59 11.90 -18.89
CA GLY A 17 -16.44 11.01 -19.04
C GLY A 17 -15.51 10.78 -17.85
N LYS A 18 -15.64 9.58 -17.25
CA LYS A 18 -14.58 8.72 -16.70
C LYS A 18 -13.44 9.40 -15.89
N SER A 19 -13.63 9.47 -14.58
CA SER A 19 -12.56 9.22 -13.59
C SER A 19 -13.21 9.06 -12.21
N ASN A 20 -12.85 8.01 -11.47
CA ASN A 20 -13.23 7.86 -10.06
C ASN A 20 -12.47 8.89 -9.24
N LEU A 21 -13.02 10.10 -9.13
CA LEU A 21 -12.51 11.11 -8.21
C LEU A 21 -13.05 10.79 -6.81
N GLN A 22 -12.17 10.30 -5.93
CA GLN A 22 -12.39 10.45 -4.49
C GLN A 22 -12.53 11.94 -4.21
N GLN A 23 -13.69 12.36 -3.71
CA GLN A 23 -13.99 13.75 -3.44
C GLN A 23 -13.17 14.21 -2.23
N ILE A 24 -12.22 15.11 -2.47
CA ILE A 24 -11.44 15.77 -1.42
C ILE A 24 -12.28 16.94 -0.89
N ALA A 25 -12.82 16.81 0.32
CA ALA A 25 -13.50 17.91 0.99
C ALA A 25 -12.48 18.80 1.70
N THR A 26 -12.27 20.02 1.21
CA THR A 26 -11.74 21.14 2.02
C THR A 26 -12.81 21.58 3.01
N SER A 27 -12.42 21.71 4.29
CA SER A 27 -13.25 21.99 5.48
C SER A 27 -14.60 22.69 5.22
N ILE A 28 -15.70 22.03 5.61
CA ILE A 28 -17.05 22.60 5.59
C ILE A 28 -17.27 23.41 6.89
N ASP A 29 -17.63 24.68 6.75
CA ASP A 29 -18.03 25.56 7.85
C ASP A 29 -19.43 25.17 8.34
N ASN A 30 -19.53 24.74 9.59
CA ASN A 30 -20.73 24.15 10.22
C ASN A 30 -21.75 25.21 10.68
N SER A 31 -22.15 26.14 9.81
CA SER A 31 -23.24 27.08 10.10
C SER A 31 -24.40 26.94 9.11
N LYS A 32 -25.27 25.97 9.39
CA LYS A 32 -26.66 25.74 8.93
C LYS A 32 -26.87 24.30 8.48
N ILE A 33 -27.27 23.43 9.41
CA ILE A 33 -27.78 22.09 9.08
C ILE A 33 -29.27 22.08 9.39
N ASP A 34 -30.08 22.07 8.32
CA ASP A 34 -31.49 21.69 8.37
C ASP A 34 -31.60 20.16 8.36
N ASN A 35 -32.55 19.67 9.14
CA ASN A 35 -32.71 18.28 9.53
C ASN A 35 -33.25 17.42 8.35
N SER A 36 -32.38 16.93 7.47
CA SER A 36 -32.74 15.88 6.49
C SER A 36 -31.52 15.04 6.09
N ARG A 37 -31.54 13.77 6.50
CA ARG A 37 -30.66 12.66 6.08
C ARG A 37 -29.17 12.99 6.04
N THR A 38 -28.52 12.90 7.20
CA THR A 38 -27.08 12.71 7.31
C THR A 38 -26.68 11.36 6.71
N THR A 39 -26.29 11.35 5.43
CA THR A 39 -25.39 10.33 4.92
C THR A 39 -24.05 10.53 5.61
N ASN A 40 -23.66 9.59 6.49
CA ASN A 40 -22.31 9.56 7.06
C ASN A 40 -21.31 9.28 5.94
N ILE A 41 -20.83 10.33 5.29
CA ILE A 41 -19.70 10.25 4.37
C ILE A 41 -18.47 10.06 5.26
N PHE A 42 -18.03 8.82 5.42
CA PHE A 42 -16.71 8.53 5.98
C PHE A 42 -15.68 9.08 4.99
N THR A 43 -15.16 10.29 5.25
CA THR A 43 -14.06 10.85 4.49
C THR A 43 -12.75 10.38 5.11
N THR A 44 -11.89 9.78 4.29
CA THR A 44 -10.52 9.46 4.70
C THR A 44 -9.74 10.77 4.88
N PRO A 45 -9.06 10.97 6.00
CA PRO A 45 -8.17 12.12 6.20
C PRO A 45 -7.18 12.30 5.04
N ALA A 46 -6.92 13.55 4.64
CA ALA A 46 -6.12 13.86 3.44
C ALA A 46 -4.68 13.31 3.48
N ASN A 47 -4.10 13.19 4.68
CA ASN A 47 -2.80 12.57 4.90
C ASN A 47 -2.82 11.07 4.64
N GLU A 48 -3.86 10.36 5.08
CA GLU A 48 -4.04 8.93 4.83
C GLU A 48 -4.32 8.65 3.35
N ALA A 49 -5.13 9.48 2.70
CA ALA A 49 -5.36 9.40 1.25
C ALA A 49 -4.05 9.59 0.46
N ARG A 50 -3.23 10.59 0.83
CA ARG A 50 -1.90 10.81 0.21
C ARG A 50 -0.97 9.62 0.43
N LYS A 51 -0.84 9.11 1.65
CA LYS A 51 -0.01 7.92 1.95
C LYS A 51 -0.42 6.73 1.09
N SER A 52 -1.73 6.52 1.00
CA SER A 52 -2.30 5.41 0.26
C SER A 52 -2.04 5.50 -1.25
N SER A 53 -2.11 6.71 -1.82
CA SER A 53 -1.71 6.97 -3.21
C SER A 53 -0.24 6.70 -3.44
N ILE A 54 0.65 7.17 -2.56
CA ILE A 54 2.09 6.95 -2.70
C ILE A 54 2.41 5.45 -2.65
N ILE A 55 1.78 4.70 -1.73
CA ILE A 55 1.94 3.25 -1.64
C ILE A 55 1.47 2.56 -2.92
N GLN A 56 0.34 3.00 -3.50
CA GLN A 56 -0.16 2.47 -4.76
C GLN A 56 0.88 2.63 -5.88
N ASP A 57 1.40 3.86 -6.07
CA ASP A 57 2.36 4.16 -7.12
C ASP A 57 3.60 3.26 -7.01
N ILE A 58 4.14 3.11 -5.79
CA ILE A 58 5.31 2.25 -5.55
C ILE A 58 4.98 0.78 -5.82
N LEU A 59 3.79 0.30 -5.45
CA LEU A 59 3.40 -1.08 -5.72
C LEU A 59 3.34 -1.35 -7.22
N GLU A 60 2.74 -0.45 -7.99
CA GLU A 60 2.68 -0.53 -9.46
C GLU A 60 4.10 -0.55 -10.05
N ASP A 61 4.96 0.39 -9.62
CA ASP A 61 6.34 0.46 -10.07
C ASP A 61 7.12 -0.84 -9.79
N ILE A 62 7.00 -1.40 -8.59
CA ILE A 62 7.67 -2.65 -8.22
C ILE A 62 7.14 -3.81 -9.07
N ILE A 63 5.83 -3.89 -9.27
CA ILE A 63 5.17 -4.95 -10.02
C ILE A 63 5.62 -4.94 -11.49
N ASP A 64 5.99 -3.78 -12.02
CA ASP A 64 6.43 -3.57 -13.40
C ASP A 64 7.93 -3.78 -13.62
N LEU A 65 8.73 -4.11 -12.59
CA LEU A 65 10.18 -4.40 -12.68
C LEU A 65 10.54 -5.70 -13.46
N GLU A 66 9.72 -6.12 -14.43
CA GLU A 66 9.83 -7.26 -15.34
C GLU A 66 10.58 -8.49 -14.78
N ILE A 67 9.82 -9.47 -14.28
CA ILE A 67 10.40 -10.69 -13.68
C ILE A 67 9.66 -11.93 -14.15
N ALA A 68 10.42 -13.00 -14.44
CA ALA A 68 9.89 -14.33 -14.68
C ALA A 68 9.20 -14.86 -13.40
N LEU A 69 7.88 -15.05 -13.48
CA LEU A 69 7.06 -15.58 -12.39
C LEU A 69 7.34 -17.07 -12.19
N GLU A 70 8.16 -17.42 -11.20
CA GLU A 70 8.26 -18.80 -10.75
C GLU A 70 7.03 -19.19 -9.91
N ALA A 71 6.44 -20.35 -10.22
CA ALA A 71 5.32 -20.89 -9.45
C ALA A 71 5.82 -21.48 -8.14
N THR A 72 5.96 -20.64 -7.11
CA THR A 72 6.19 -21.11 -5.73
C THR A 72 4.87 -21.45 -5.06
N LYS A 73 4.80 -22.63 -4.43
CA LYS A 73 3.63 -23.01 -3.63
C LYS A 73 3.47 -22.01 -2.46
N PRO A 74 2.26 -21.44 -2.24
CA PRO A 74 2.03 -20.57 -1.10
C PRO A 74 2.27 -21.33 0.21
N ASP A 75 3.09 -20.75 1.08
CA ASP A 75 3.26 -21.24 2.44
C ASP A 75 2.12 -20.69 3.32
N THR A 76 1.16 -21.55 3.64
CA THR A 76 -0.10 -21.18 4.29
C THR A 76 -0.10 -21.41 5.81
N THR A 77 1.02 -21.82 6.41
CA THR A 77 1.06 -22.08 7.86
C THR A 77 0.89 -20.77 8.64
N PRO A 78 -0.12 -20.63 9.52
CA PRO A 78 -0.28 -19.46 10.37
C PRO A 78 0.94 -19.28 11.27
N PHE A 79 1.33 -18.04 11.51
CA PHE A 79 2.44 -17.72 12.41
C PHE A 79 2.21 -16.32 12.98
N ASP A 80 2.85 -16.05 14.11
CA ASP A 80 2.86 -14.73 14.71
C ASP A 80 4.02 -13.89 14.13
N ILE A 81 3.70 -12.67 13.67
CA ILE A 81 4.68 -11.79 13.03
C ILE A 81 5.74 -11.37 14.05
N GLU A 82 5.33 -11.01 15.27
CA GLU A 82 6.22 -10.65 16.36
C GLU A 82 7.15 -11.83 16.70
N GLY A 83 6.59 -13.03 16.88
CA GLY A 83 7.36 -14.26 17.06
C GLY A 83 8.33 -14.57 15.91
N LYS A 84 8.02 -14.20 14.66
CA LYS A 84 8.95 -14.35 13.53
C LYS A 84 10.09 -13.33 13.58
N ILE A 85 9.81 -12.10 13.98
CA ILE A 85 10.82 -11.06 14.19
C ILE A 85 11.78 -11.51 15.28
N ASP A 86 11.25 -12.04 16.38
CA ASP A 86 12.05 -12.59 17.48
C ASP A 86 12.87 -13.80 17.07
N HIS A 87 12.26 -14.77 16.38
CA HIS A 87 12.94 -15.99 15.92
C HIS A 87 14.11 -15.71 14.97
N ASN A 88 13.98 -14.69 14.13
CA ASN A 88 15.03 -14.28 13.20
C ASN A 88 15.91 -13.16 13.79
N GLU A 89 15.76 -12.81 15.06
CA GLU A 89 16.55 -11.78 15.75
C GLU A 89 16.59 -10.42 15.01
N ILE A 90 15.50 -10.06 14.32
CA ILE A 90 15.41 -8.84 13.51
C ILE A 90 15.15 -7.67 14.44
N THR A 91 16.13 -6.79 14.62
CA THR A 91 15.98 -5.63 15.51
C THR A 91 15.30 -4.45 14.81
N LEU A 92 15.49 -4.31 13.49
CA LEU A 92 14.99 -3.17 12.70
C LEU A 92 13.47 -2.99 12.79
N TYR A 93 12.72 -4.09 12.90
CA TYR A 93 11.26 -4.05 12.94
C TYR A 93 10.69 -3.92 14.35
N LYS A 94 11.45 -4.26 15.41
CA LYS A 94 10.94 -4.20 16.79
C LYS A 94 10.66 -2.77 17.24
N GLU A 95 11.57 -1.85 16.94
CA GLU A 95 11.47 -0.45 17.39
C GLU A 95 10.31 0.32 16.75
N SER A 96 9.80 -0.15 15.60
CA SER A 96 8.75 0.52 14.83
C SER A 96 7.66 -0.46 14.39
N TYR A 97 7.40 -1.49 15.19
CA TYR A 97 6.48 -2.57 14.85
C TYR A 97 5.06 -2.08 14.50
N GLU A 98 4.48 -1.25 15.37
CA GLU A 98 3.13 -0.67 15.17
C GLU A 98 3.04 0.17 13.90
N PHE A 99 4.10 0.91 13.57
CA PHE A 99 4.17 1.70 12.35
C PHE A 99 4.12 0.81 11.10
N PHE A 100 4.89 -0.28 11.09
CA PHE A 100 4.90 -1.22 9.98
C PHE A 100 3.60 -2.02 9.86
N MET A 101 3.00 -2.41 10.98
CA MET A 101 1.69 -3.07 11.01
C MET A 101 0.58 -2.17 10.48
N GLY A 102 0.57 -0.87 10.83
CA GLY A 102 -0.37 0.09 10.26
C GLY A 102 -0.27 0.19 8.73
N HIS A 103 0.94 0.16 8.19
CA HIS A 103 1.16 0.16 6.74
C HIS A 103 0.84 -1.18 6.07
N LYS A 104 0.98 -2.31 6.78
CA LYS A 104 0.62 -3.65 6.27
C LYS A 104 -0.81 -3.66 5.74
N PHE A 105 -1.76 -3.13 6.51
CA PHE A 105 -3.17 -3.09 6.12
C PHE A 105 -3.42 -2.25 4.86
N ILE A 106 -2.71 -1.12 4.71
CA ILE A 106 -2.82 -0.25 3.53
C ILE A 106 -2.28 -0.96 2.29
N ILE A 107 -1.13 -1.63 2.42
CA ILE A 107 -0.51 -2.39 1.33
C ILE A 107 -1.42 -3.55 0.90
N GLU A 108 -2.00 -4.27 1.86
CA GLU A 108 -2.92 -5.37 1.61
C GLU A 108 -4.20 -4.92 0.86
N ASP A 109 -4.82 -3.82 1.29
CA ASP A 109 -5.98 -3.22 0.61
C ASP A 109 -5.65 -2.79 -0.83
N ARG A 110 -4.48 -2.18 -1.03
CA ARG A 110 -4.04 -1.69 -2.34
C ARG A 110 -3.68 -2.81 -3.30
N LEU A 111 -3.01 -3.86 -2.82
CA LEU A 111 -2.78 -5.07 -3.62
C LEU A 111 -4.08 -5.75 -4.03
N LYS A 112 -5.04 -5.86 -3.11
CA LYS A 112 -6.36 -6.39 -3.44
C LYS A 112 -7.06 -5.54 -4.50
N THR A 113 -7.00 -4.22 -4.35
CA THR A 113 -7.56 -3.26 -5.33
C THR A 113 -6.92 -3.45 -6.72
N LEU A 114 -5.60 -3.65 -6.79
CA LEU A 114 -4.88 -3.94 -8.04
C LEU A 114 -5.35 -5.24 -8.68
N GLU A 115 -5.52 -6.30 -7.87
CA GLU A 115 -5.98 -7.61 -8.35
C GLU A 115 -7.41 -7.58 -8.86
N ASP A 116 -8.29 -6.86 -8.17
CA ASP A 116 -9.69 -6.65 -8.55
C ASP A 116 -9.81 -5.81 -9.83
N ASN A 117 -8.85 -4.91 -10.08
CA ASN A 117 -8.82 -4.00 -11.24
C ASN A 117 -8.02 -4.52 -12.44
N GLY A 118 -7.76 -5.84 -12.51
CA GLY A 118 -7.22 -6.50 -13.70
C GLY A 118 -5.74 -6.87 -13.63
N ASN A 119 -5.01 -6.47 -12.58
CA ASN A 119 -3.67 -6.98 -12.30
C ASN A 119 -3.75 -8.19 -11.38
N HIS A 120 -4.44 -9.26 -11.82
CA HIS A 120 -4.78 -10.44 -11.00
C HIS A 120 -3.61 -11.18 -10.34
N LEU A 121 -2.37 -10.84 -10.68
CA LEU A 121 -1.16 -11.42 -10.11
C LEU A 121 -0.31 -10.38 -9.36
N ALA A 122 -0.86 -9.23 -9.00
CA ALA A 122 -0.14 -8.13 -8.35
C ALA A 122 0.65 -8.61 -7.12
N SER A 123 0.01 -9.32 -6.18
CA SER A 123 0.70 -9.84 -4.99
C SER A 123 1.80 -10.83 -5.37
N LYS A 124 1.53 -11.73 -6.33
CA LYS A 124 2.52 -12.72 -6.78
C LYS A 124 3.73 -12.06 -7.44
N LYS A 125 3.52 -11.03 -8.26
CA LYS A 125 4.59 -10.26 -8.90
C LYS A 125 5.42 -9.52 -7.86
N LEU A 126 4.78 -8.79 -6.93
CA LEU A 126 5.46 -8.13 -5.81
C LEU A 126 6.34 -9.13 -5.04
N PHE A 127 5.77 -10.26 -4.63
CA PHE A 127 6.51 -11.28 -3.89
C PHE A 127 7.69 -11.83 -4.69
N SER A 128 7.54 -12.02 -6.00
CA SER A 128 8.61 -12.50 -6.87
C SER A 128 9.77 -11.50 -6.92
N VAL A 129 9.47 -10.20 -7.05
CA VAL A 129 10.50 -9.15 -7.07
C VAL A 129 11.29 -9.13 -5.79
N ILE A 130 10.60 -9.01 -4.66
CA ILE A 130 11.26 -8.91 -3.35
C ILE A 130 12.02 -10.20 -3.01
N ARG A 131 11.49 -11.37 -3.38
CA ARG A 131 12.18 -12.65 -3.17
C ARG A 131 13.44 -12.77 -4.02
N ASN A 132 13.43 -12.29 -5.25
CA ASN A 132 14.62 -12.29 -6.09
C ASN A 132 15.71 -11.38 -5.53
N ILE A 133 15.34 -10.23 -4.98
CA ILE A 133 16.28 -9.36 -4.25
C ILE A 133 16.82 -10.11 -3.03
N TYR A 134 15.96 -10.71 -2.21
CA TYR A 134 16.38 -11.51 -1.05
C TYR A 134 17.36 -12.63 -1.41
N HIS A 135 17.11 -13.36 -2.50
CA HIS A 135 17.98 -14.45 -2.94
C HIS A 135 19.42 -14.01 -3.29
N LYS A 136 19.62 -12.75 -3.70
CA LYS A 136 20.96 -12.20 -3.97
C LYS A 136 21.80 -12.00 -2.71
N HIS A 137 21.18 -11.96 -1.54
CA HIS A 137 21.81 -11.69 -0.24
C HIS A 137 21.75 -12.90 0.70
N LEU A 138 21.39 -14.08 0.20
CA LEU A 138 21.21 -15.31 1.00
C LEU A 138 22.50 -15.84 1.62
N ASP A 139 23.65 -15.44 1.09
CA ASP A 139 24.98 -15.78 1.60
C ASP A 139 25.34 -15.03 2.89
N LEU A 140 24.56 -14.01 3.23
CA LEU A 140 24.72 -13.25 4.47
C LEU A 140 24.00 -13.94 5.63
N ASN A 141 24.58 -13.83 6.83
CA ASN A 141 24.04 -14.47 8.03
C ASN A 141 23.29 -13.51 8.97
N ASN A 142 23.32 -12.20 8.71
CA ASN A 142 22.69 -11.19 9.56
C ASN A 142 21.38 -10.67 8.93
N PRO A 143 20.21 -10.97 9.52
CA PRO A 143 18.91 -10.61 8.96
C PRO A 143 18.68 -9.11 8.79
N ASP A 144 19.09 -8.28 9.75
CA ASP A 144 18.98 -6.82 9.63
C ASP A 144 19.81 -6.27 8.46
N THR A 145 21.01 -6.82 8.25
CA THR A 145 21.88 -6.46 7.11
C THR A 145 21.23 -6.85 5.79
N ILE A 146 20.66 -8.06 5.70
CA ILE A 146 19.92 -8.50 4.51
C ILE A 146 18.76 -7.55 4.24
N ILE A 147 17.93 -7.25 5.25
CA ILE A 147 16.79 -6.34 5.10
C ILE A 147 17.23 -4.97 4.60
N ARG A 148 18.30 -4.41 5.18
CA ARG A 148 18.83 -3.11 4.75
C ARG A 148 19.29 -3.14 3.30
N LEU A 149 20.03 -4.17 2.89
CA LEU A 149 20.48 -4.33 1.51
C LEU A 149 19.30 -4.50 0.53
N MET A 150 18.28 -5.26 0.92
CA MET A 150 17.06 -5.39 0.13
C MET A 150 16.35 -4.05 -0.05
N GLN A 151 16.25 -3.24 1.02
CA GLN A 151 15.66 -1.91 0.94
C GLN A 151 16.48 -0.98 0.05
N ASP A 152 17.80 -0.96 0.19
CA ASP A 152 18.69 -0.10 -0.58
C ASP A 152 18.69 -0.46 -2.07
N GLU A 153 18.70 -1.76 -2.39
CA GLU A 153 18.62 -2.25 -3.77
C GLU A 153 17.28 -1.87 -4.40
N LEU A 154 16.15 -2.12 -3.72
CA LEU A 154 14.84 -1.78 -4.25
C LEU A 154 14.67 -0.27 -4.45
N LYS A 155 15.09 0.56 -3.48
CA LYS A 155 15.08 2.02 -3.61
C LYS A 155 15.88 2.47 -4.83
N ARG A 156 17.08 1.91 -4.99
CA ARG A 156 17.96 2.24 -6.13
C ARG A 156 17.30 1.86 -7.45
N ASP A 157 16.71 0.68 -7.55
CA ASP A 157 16.08 0.22 -8.79
C ASP A 157 14.89 1.13 -9.17
N LEU A 158 14.05 1.50 -8.20
CA LEU A 158 12.92 2.42 -8.39
C LEU A 158 13.35 3.83 -8.82
N ILE A 159 14.42 4.37 -8.22
CA ILE A 159 14.96 5.70 -8.55
C ILE A 159 15.65 5.68 -9.91
N THR A 160 16.51 4.69 -10.17
CA THR A 160 17.33 4.62 -11.39
C THR A 160 16.47 4.47 -12.64
N ASN A 161 15.34 3.78 -12.52
CA ASN A 161 14.37 3.63 -13.61
C ASN A 161 13.40 4.83 -13.74
N ASN A 162 13.59 5.90 -12.96
CA ASN A 162 12.69 7.06 -12.88
C ASN A 162 11.22 6.69 -12.60
N MET A 163 10.98 5.58 -11.90
CA MET A 163 9.64 5.07 -11.62
C MET A 163 9.04 5.81 -10.43
N THR A 164 9.84 5.99 -9.37
CA THR A 164 9.40 6.60 -8.11
C THR A 164 10.24 7.83 -7.73
N SER A 165 9.60 8.86 -7.16
CA SER A 165 10.32 10.02 -6.61
C SER A 165 11.14 9.67 -5.36
N HIS A 166 12.19 10.44 -5.07
CA HIS A 166 13.01 10.26 -3.87
C HIS A 166 12.21 10.33 -2.55
N ASP A 167 11.16 11.13 -2.52
CA ASP A 167 10.31 11.27 -1.32
C ASP A 167 9.37 10.06 -1.15
N ASN A 168 8.96 9.44 -2.26
CA ASN A 168 8.02 8.32 -2.24
C ASN A 168 8.71 7.03 -1.77
N VAL A 169 10.00 6.81 -2.09
CA VAL A 169 10.72 5.59 -1.69
C VAL A 169 10.87 5.40 -0.17
N MET A 170 10.44 6.37 0.66
CA MET A 170 10.37 6.23 2.11
C MET A 170 9.45 5.08 2.58
N PHE A 171 8.51 4.62 1.76
CA PHE A 171 7.62 3.49 2.09
C PHE A 171 8.19 2.11 1.72
N VAL A 172 9.33 2.04 1.02
CA VAL A 172 9.99 0.77 0.68
C VAL A 172 10.21 -0.13 1.91
N PRO A 173 10.68 0.36 3.07
CA PRO A 173 10.80 -0.47 4.28
C PRO A 173 9.48 -1.13 4.70
N SER A 174 8.34 -0.45 4.53
CA SER A 174 7.01 -1.01 4.85
C SER A 174 6.58 -2.09 3.88
N ILE A 175 6.97 -1.99 2.60
CA ILE A 175 6.70 -3.02 1.59
C ILE A 175 7.56 -4.27 1.86
N ILE A 176 8.85 -4.09 2.17
CA ILE A 176 9.71 -5.22 2.56
C ILE A 176 9.18 -5.89 3.83
N PHE A 177 8.71 -5.11 4.81
CA PHE A 177 8.05 -5.65 6.00
C PHE A 177 6.79 -6.45 5.65
N TYR A 178 5.93 -5.94 4.77
CA TYR A 178 4.74 -6.66 4.32
C TYR A 178 5.10 -8.02 3.71
N VAL A 179 6.08 -8.06 2.80
CA VAL A 179 6.51 -9.33 2.19
C VAL A 179 7.16 -10.29 3.19
N PHE A 180 7.85 -9.75 4.20
CA PHE A 180 8.32 -10.51 5.36
C PHE A 180 7.15 -11.12 6.17
N ALA A 181 6.12 -10.33 6.44
CA ALA A 181 4.91 -10.72 7.16
C ALA A 181 4.04 -11.72 6.36
N GLU A 182 4.15 -11.77 5.03
CA GLU A 182 3.50 -12.79 4.20
C GLU A 182 4.37 -14.04 3.99
N CYS A 183 5.44 -14.18 4.77
CA CYS A 183 6.34 -15.34 4.80
C CYS A 183 7.09 -15.66 3.51
N LYS A 184 7.33 -14.67 2.65
CA LYS A 184 8.06 -14.90 1.40
C LYS A 184 9.59 -14.84 1.55
N ILE A 185 10.08 -14.32 2.68
CA ILE A 185 11.51 -14.20 3.03
C ILE A 185 11.74 -14.57 4.51
N PHE A 186 12.97 -15.00 4.84
CA PHE A 186 13.39 -15.55 6.15
C PHE A 186 12.64 -16.81 6.62
N LYS A 187 13.17 -17.47 7.65
CA LYS A 187 12.60 -18.73 8.18
C LYS A 187 11.37 -18.44 9.05
N LYS A 188 10.38 -19.33 9.00
CA LYS A 188 9.30 -19.35 10.00
C LYS A 188 9.82 -19.89 11.33
N PRO A 189 9.32 -19.40 12.47
CA PRO A 189 9.54 -20.07 13.73
C PRO A 189 8.96 -21.51 13.68
N PRO A 190 9.60 -22.49 14.34
CA PRO A 190 9.02 -23.81 14.49
C PRO A 190 7.66 -23.71 15.21
N SER A 191 6.65 -24.42 14.69
CA SER A 191 5.30 -24.52 15.26
C SER A 191 5.25 -25.39 16.51
#